data_AF-A0A6H5IS68-F1
#
_entry.id   AF-A0A6H5IS68-F1
#
_cell.length_a   1.000
_cell.length_b   1.000
_cell.length_c   1.000
_cell.angle_alpha   90.00
_cell.angle_beta   90.00
_cell.angle_gamma   90.00
#
_symmetry.space_group_name_H-M   'P 1'
#
loop_
_entity.id
_entity.type
_entity.pdbx_description
1 polymer ?
#
loop_
_entity_poly.entity_id
_entity_poly.type
_entity_poly.pdbx_seq_one_letter_code
_entity_poly.pdbx_strand_id
1 'polypeptide(L)'
;MSKANPRRRREPVYWWTAEIADLRRSCLRARRLFQRSRGRHDQETHSANYASARRLLRVAIKTSKRRCWRQLCDEVNNDVWGKPYRIAMSRLESPQAKQPSSPLLVCGAVAALFPRVLSGPTLRLPRRAEEPIPAVTL
;
A
#
# COMPACT_ATOMS: atom_id res chain seq x y z
N MET A 1 -10.56 -6.19 38.56
CA MET A 1 -9.30 -6.64 37.91
C MET A 1 -9.35 -6.28 36.42
N SER A 2 -8.66 -5.22 36.00
CA SER A 2 -8.64 -4.80 34.60
C SER A 2 -7.48 -5.48 33.89
N LYS A 3 -7.75 -6.56 33.13
CA LYS A 3 -6.74 -7.09 32.21
C LYS A 3 -6.59 -6.10 31.06
N ALA A 4 -5.64 -5.19 31.18
CA ALA A 4 -5.10 -4.48 30.03
C ALA A 4 -4.53 -5.54 29.08
N ASN A 5 -5.30 -5.94 28.08
CA ASN A 5 -4.79 -6.74 26.97
C ASN A 5 -3.86 -5.81 26.18
N PRO A 6 -2.54 -6.05 26.13
CA PRO A 6 -1.63 -5.30 25.28
C PRO A 6 -1.90 -5.76 23.85
N ARG A 7 -3.06 -5.39 23.30
CA ARG A 7 -3.38 -5.61 21.91
C ARG A 7 -2.25 -4.94 21.15
N ARG A 8 -1.42 -5.77 20.51
CA ARG A 8 -0.43 -5.42 19.48
C ARG A 8 -0.71 -4.01 18.99
N ARG A 9 0.20 -3.06 19.27
CA ARG A 9 0.08 -1.68 18.79
C ARG A 9 -0.15 -1.76 17.29
N ARG A 10 -1.41 -1.73 16.86
CA ARG A 10 -1.74 -1.81 15.44
C ARG A 10 -1.10 -0.59 14.86
N GLU A 11 -0.24 -0.78 13.85
CA GLU A 11 0.32 0.34 13.15
C GLU A 11 -0.84 1.26 12.74
N PRO A 12 -0.70 2.58 12.98
CA PRO A 12 -1.67 3.54 12.49
C PRO A 12 -1.91 3.26 11.01
N VAL A 13 -3.17 3.31 10.59
CA VAL A 13 -3.50 3.15 9.18
C VAL A 13 -2.66 4.12 8.36
N TYR A 14 -2.12 3.70 7.22
CA TYR A 14 -1.10 4.44 6.46
C TYR A 14 -1.42 5.92 6.14
N TRP A 15 -2.71 6.30 6.10
CA TRP A 15 -3.18 7.66 5.84
C TRP A 15 -3.59 8.43 7.11
N TRP A 16 -3.46 7.85 8.29
CA TRP A 16 -3.86 8.46 9.56
C TRP A 16 -2.78 9.40 10.07
N THR A 17 -3.13 10.66 10.29
CA THR A 17 -2.22 11.71 10.80
C THR A 17 -2.77 12.32 12.09
N ALA A 18 -1.89 12.98 12.85
CA ALA A 18 -2.29 13.74 14.04
C ALA A 18 -3.35 14.80 13.70
N GLU A 19 -3.18 15.51 12.58
CA GLU A 19 -4.15 16.47 12.05
C GLU A 19 -5.54 15.85 11.84
N ILE A 20 -5.64 14.68 11.20
CA ILE A 20 -6.92 13.98 11.01
C ILE A 20 -7.53 13.57 12.35
N ALA A 21 -6.71 13.15 13.31
CA ALA A 21 -7.19 12.82 14.65
C ALA A 21 -7.81 14.05 15.34
N ASP A 22 -7.18 15.21 15.20
CA ASP A 22 -7.61 16.47 15.80
C ASP A 22 -8.89 17.00 15.14
N LEU A 23 -8.94 16.97 13.81
CA LEU A 23 -10.14 17.30 13.03
C LEU A 23 -11.30 16.36 13.35
N ARG A 24 -11.03 15.07 13.57
CA ARG A 24 -12.05 14.11 13.99
C ARG A 24 -12.58 14.43 15.38
N ARG A 25 -11.71 14.77 16.35
CA ARG A 25 -12.15 15.18 17.69
C ARG A 25 -13.03 16.44 17.62
N SER A 26 -12.63 17.43 16.84
CA SER A 26 -13.38 18.67 16.63
C SER A 26 -14.74 18.43 15.95
N CYS A 27 -14.77 17.63 14.90
CA CYS A 27 -16.00 17.24 14.20
C CYS A 27 -16.97 16.49 15.13
N LEU A 28 -16.48 15.56 15.95
CA LEU A 28 -17.31 14.84 16.92
C LEU A 28 -17.81 15.75 18.04
N ARG A 29 -17.04 16.76 18.45
CA ARG A 29 -17.49 17.79 19.39
C ARG A 29 -18.62 18.62 18.77
N ALA A 30 -18.43 19.15 17.56
CA ALA A 30 -19.44 19.93 16.85
C ALA A 30 -20.74 19.13 16.61
N ARG A 31 -20.62 17.85 16.23
CA ARG A 31 -21.78 16.95 16.08
C ARG A 31 -22.58 16.84 17.38
N ARG A 32 -21.91 16.65 18.51
CA ARG A 32 -22.56 16.52 19.82
C ARG A 32 -23.27 17.81 20.23
N LEU A 33 -22.70 18.98 19.92
CA LEU A 33 -23.34 20.27 20.16
C LEU A 33 -24.61 20.43 19.31
N PHE A 34 -24.50 20.20 18.00
CA PHE A 34 -25.65 20.23 17.08
C PHE A 34 -26.79 19.29 17.50
N GLN A 35 -26.46 18.07 17.94
CA GLN A 35 -27.48 17.11 18.40
C GLN A 35 -28.19 17.58 19.68
N ARG A 36 -27.51 18.34 20.55
CA ARG A 36 -28.07 18.86 21.80
C ARG A 36 -28.80 20.19 21.63
N SER A 37 -28.54 20.92 20.54
CA SER A 37 -29.19 22.20 20.23
C SER A 37 -30.52 22.03 19.47
N ARG A 38 -31.02 20.80 19.30
CA ARG A 38 -32.31 20.57 18.62
C ARG A 38 -33.43 21.29 19.36
N GLY A 39 -34.20 22.11 18.66
CA GLY A 39 -35.30 22.90 19.23
C GLY A 39 -34.85 24.16 19.98
N ARG A 40 -33.58 24.56 19.85
CA ARG A 40 -33.03 25.81 20.41
C ARG A 40 -32.73 26.81 19.29
N HIS A 41 -32.72 28.10 19.62
CA HIS A 41 -32.42 29.17 18.65
C HIS A 41 -31.00 29.08 18.06
N ASP A 42 -30.06 28.46 18.79
CA ASP A 42 -28.66 28.30 18.39
C ASP A 42 -28.43 27.11 17.42
N GLN A 43 -29.48 26.38 17.06
CA GLN A 43 -29.39 25.18 16.22
C GLN A 43 -28.70 25.44 14.87
N GLU A 44 -29.03 26.55 14.21
CA GLU A 44 -28.48 26.88 12.88
C GLU A 44 -26.97 27.11 12.96
N THR A 45 -26.51 27.81 14.00
CA THR A 45 -25.09 28.06 14.25
C THR A 45 -24.33 26.76 14.50
N HIS A 46 -24.86 25.86 15.32
CA HIS A 46 -24.25 24.55 15.56
C HIS A 46 -24.29 23.64 14.33
N SER A 47 -25.33 23.75 13.50
CA SER A 47 -25.44 23.05 12.22
C SER A 47 -24.33 23.49 11.26
N ALA A 48 -24.15 24.80 11.08
CA ALA A 48 -23.09 25.37 10.24
C ALA A 48 -21.69 24.97 10.74
N ASN A 49 -21.45 25.02 12.05
CA ASN A 49 -20.19 24.61 12.68
C ASN A 49 -19.91 23.11 12.48
N TYR A 50 -20.92 22.25 12.58
CA TYR A 50 -20.77 20.84 12.29
C TYR A 50 -20.50 20.59 10.80
N ALA A 51 -21.19 21.29 9.91
CA ALA A 51 -20.99 21.17 8.47
C ALA A 51 -19.56 21.56 8.06
N SER A 52 -19.03 22.66 8.61
CA SER A 52 -17.66 23.12 8.35
C SER A 52 -16.62 22.12 8.89
N ALA A 53 -16.75 21.67 10.14
CA ALA A 53 -15.84 20.68 10.73
C ALA A 53 -15.88 19.34 9.97
N ARG A 54 -17.06 18.91 9.51
CA ARG A 54 -17.22 17.71 8.67
C ARG A 54 -16.60 17.89 7.29
N ARG A 55 -16.61 19.09 6.71
CA ARG A 55 -15.94 19.41 5.43
C ARG A 55 -14.42 19.34 5.61
N LEU A 56 -13.88 19.99 6.63
CA LEU A 56 -12.44 19.97 6.93
C LEU A 56 -11.92 18.54 7.11
N LEU A 57 -12.60 17.73 7.93
CA LEU A 57 -12.23 16.32 8.13
C LEU A 57 -12.24 15.52 6.81
N ARG A 58 -13.26 15.71 5.96
CA ARG A 58 -13.35 15.01 4.67
C ARG A 58 -12.22 15.41 3.74
N VAL A 59 -11.90 16.70 3.67
CA VAL A 59 -10.79 17.22 2.85
C VAL A 59 -9.47 16.67 3.34
N ALA A 60 -9.18 16.73 4.64
CA ALA A 60 -7.93 16.23 5.22
C ALA A 60 -7.74 14.72 4.95
N ILE A 61 -8.79 13.90 5.11
CA ILE A 61 -8.74 12.47 4.79
C ILE A 61 -8.46 12.25 3.30
N LYS A 62 -9.13 12.99 2.40
CA LYS A 62 -8.93 12.87 0.95
C LYS A 62 -7.51 13.26 0.56
N THR A 63 -7.01 14.35 1.11
CA THR A 63 -5.65 14.85 0.87
C THR A 63 -4.59 13.87 1.38
N SER A 64 -4.75 13.36 2.60
CA SER A 64 -3.81 12.39 3.18
C SER A 64 -3.76 11.09 2.36
N LYS A 65 -4.93 10.51 2.03
CA LYS A 65 -5.00 9.31 1.17
C LYS A 65 -4.33 9.54 -0.18
N ARG A 66 -4.57 10.70 -0.81
CA ARG A 66 -3.95 11.06 -2.08
C ARG A 66 -2.42 11.20 -1.95
N ARG A 67 -1.94 11.83 -0.87
CA ARG A 67 -0.51 11.94 -0.58
C ARG A 67 0.14 10.57 -0.43
N CYS A 68 -0.43 9.71 0.41
CA CYS A 68 0.10 8.36 0.61
C CYS A 68 0.07 7.53 -0.67
N TRP A 69 -0.98 7.67 -1.49
CA TRP A 69 -1.05 7.01 -2.79
C TRP A 69 0.07 7.47 -3.73
N ARG A 70 0.29 8.79 -3.86
CA ARG A 70 1.39 9.31 -4.68
C ARG A 70 2.74 8.81 -4.20
N GLN A 71 3.00 8.88 -2.88
CA GLN A 71 4.24 8.37 -2.30
C GLN A 71 4.45 6.89 -2.64
N LEU A 72 3.39 6.08 -2.57
CA LEU A 72 3.49 4.66 -2.95
C LEU A 72 3.81 4.48 -4.44
N CYS A 73 3.25 5.31 -5.33
CA CYS A 73 3.60 5.30 -6.75
C CYS A 73 5.06 5.74 -6.99
N ASP A 74 5.52 6.78 -6.29
CA ASP A 74 6.89 7.28 -6.39
C ASP A 74 7.90 6.22 -5.88
N GLU A 75 7.53 5.45 -4.85
CA GLU A 75 8.33 4.31 -4.36
C GLU A 75 8.53 3.22 -5.44
N VAL A 76 7.57 2.99 -6.35
CA VAL A 76 7.72 2.01 -7.45
C VAL A 76 8.87 2.38 -8.38
N ASN A 77 9.03 3.68 -8.68
CA ASN A 77 10.07 4.17 -9.58
C ASN A 77 11.47 3.98 -8.98
N ASN A 78 11.58 3.95 -7.65
CA ASN A 78 12.85 3.77 -6.95
C ASN A 78 13.14 2.28 -6.66
N ASP A 79 12.12 1.50 -6.31
CA ASP A 79 12.23 0.08 -5.98
C ASP A 79 11.02 -0.70 -6.52
N VAL A 80 11.24 -1.34 -7.67
CA VAL A 80 10.23 -2.12 -8.39
C VAL A 80 9.74 -3.32 -7.56
N TRP A 81 10.55 -3.85 -6.65
CA TRP A 81 10.24 -5.03 -5.81
C TRP A 81 9.91 -4.66 -4.36
N GLY A 82 9.76 -3.37 -4.07
CA GLY A 82 9.56 -2.84 -2.73
C GLY A 82 8.15 -3.01 -2.17
N LYS A 83 7.74 -2.06 -1.33
CA LYS A 83 6.41 -2.07 -0.68
C LYS A 83 5.24 -2.13 -1.68
N PRO A 84 5.24 -1.40 -2.82
CA PRO A 84 4.12 -1.47 -3.76
C PRO A 84 3.92 -2.87 -4.34
N TYR A 85 5.01 -3.55 -4.71
CA TYR A 85 4.99 -4.93 -5.21
C TYR A 85 4.45 -5.88 -4.14
N ARG A 86 4.96 -5.80 -2.90
CA ARG A 86 4.45 -6.62 -1.79
C ARG A 86 2.97 -6.41 -1.54
N ILE A 87 2.48 -5.18 -1.61
CA ILE A 87 1.05 -4.87 -1.46
C ILE A 87 0.25 -5.51 -2.60
N ALA A 88 0.70 -5.40 -3.85
CA ALA A 88 0.03 -6.02 -4.99
C ALA A 88 0.02 -7.55 -4.86
N MET A 89 1.17 -8.16 -4.58
CA MET A 89 1.31 -9.61 -4.42
C MET A 89 0.48 -10.13 -3.25
N SER A 90 0.43 -9.45 -2.10
CA SER A 90 -0.42 -9.87 -0.98
C SER A 90 -1.92 -9.95 -1.32
N ARG A 91 -2.35 -9.29 -2.40
CA ARG A 91 -3.73 -9.35 -2.91
C ARG A 91 -3.92 -10.40 -4.01
N LEU A 92 -2.85 -10.72 -4.75
CA LEU A 92 -2.86 -11.70 -5.83
C LEU A 92 -2.55 -13.12 -5.32
N GLU A 93 -1.77 -13.23 -4.25
CA GLU A 93 -1.50 -14.46 -3.53
C GLU A 93 -2.81 -14.97 -2.93
N SER A 94 -3.51 -15.79 -3.70
CA SER A 94 -4.49 -16.71 -3.14
C SER A 94 -3.76 -17.68 -2.21
N PRO A 95 -4.37 -18.13 -1.09
CA PRO A 95 -3.74 -19.06 -0.15
C PRO A 95 -3.25 -20.39 -0.75
N GLN A 96 -3.48 -20.62 -2.06
CA GLN A 96 -3.27 -21.85 -2.79
C GLN A 96 -2.60 -21.63 -4.15
N ALA A 97 -1.80 -20.59 -4.34
CA ALA A 97 -0.84 -20.54 -5.44
C ALA A 97 0.28 -21.58 -5.20
N LYS A 98 -0.06 -22.86 -5.31
CA LYS A 98 0.90 -23.97 -5.21
C LYS A 98 1.75 -23.92 -6.48
N GLN A 99 3.07 -23.83 -6.31
CA GLN A 99 4.01 -24.13 -7.38
C GLN A 99 3.60 -25.48 -8.00
N PRO A 100 3.64 -25.64 -9.34
CA PRO A 100 3.32 -26.90 -9.98
C PRO A 100 4.28 -27.96 -9.44
N SER A 101 3.80 -28.77 -8.49
CA SER A 101 4.63 -29.73 -7.77
C SER A 101 4.91 -30.98 -8.60
N SER A 102 4.21 -31.17 -9.72
CA SER A 102 4.42 -32.33 -10.58
C SER A 102 5.48 -32.02 -11.65
N PRO A 103 6.50 -32.89 -11.80
CA PRO A 103 7.56 -32.70 -12.78
C PRO A 103 7.04 -32.60 -14.23
N LEU A 104 5.92 -33.27 -14.52
CA LEU A 104 5.27 -33.25 -15.83
C LEU A 104 4.67 -31.87 -16.16
N LEU A 105 4.04 -31.20 -15.19
CA LEU A 105 3.51 -29.85 -15.39
C LEU A 105 4.64 -28.85 -15.56
N VAL A 106 5.73 -28.99 -14.80
CA VAL A 106 6.93 -28.15 -14.96
C VAL A 106 7.52 -28.34 -16.35
N CYS A 107 7.71 -29.58 -16.80
CA CYS A 107 8.29 -29.86 -18.12
C CYS A 107 7.42 -29.34 -19.26
N GLY A 108 6.09 -29.51 -19.17
CA GLY A 108 5.14 -28.96 -20.14
C GLY A 108 5.14 -27.42 -20.17
N ALA A 109 5.17 -26.78 -19.00
CA ALA A 109 5.25 -25.33 -18.91
C ALA A 109 6.58 -24.80 -19.48
N VAL A 110 7.71 -25.44 -19.18
CA VAL A 110 9.02 -25.08 -19.74
C VAL A 110 9.02 -25.22 -21.24
N ALA A 111 8.48 -26.32 -21.79
CA ALA A 111 8.39 -26.52 -23.23
C ALA A 111 7.48 -25.49 -23.92
N ALA A 112 6.41 -25.04 -23.27
CA ALA A 112 5.50 -24.03 -23.79
C ALA A 112 6.08 -22.60 -23.73
N LEU A 113 6.75 -22.25 -22.63
CA LEU A 113 7.34 -20.92 -22.42
C LEU A 113 8.66 -20.74 -23.17
N PHE A 114 9.44 -21.82 -23.30
CA PHE A 114 10.73 -21.85 -23.97
C PHE A 114 10.75 -22.96 -25.03
N PRO A 115 9.99 -22.79 -26.14
CA PRO A 115 9.98 -23.76 -27.20
C PRO A 115 11.39 -23.93 -27.77
N ARG A 116 11.83 -25.18 -27.92
CA ARG A 116 13.13 -25.53 -28.53
C ARG A 116 13.06 -25.29 -30.04
N VAL A 117 12.88 -24.04 -30.45
CA VAL A 117 12.99 -23.65 -31.85
C VAL A 117 14.48 -23.46 -32.12
N LEU A 118 15.12 -24.49 -32.68
CA LEU A 118 16.46 -24.39 -33.25
C LEU A 118 16.42 -23.62 -34.60
N SER A 119 15.80 -22.44 -34.59
CA SER A 119 15.69 -21.57 -35.78
C SER A 119 15.91 -20.11 -35.40
N GLY A 120 16.84 -19.85 -34.48
CA GLY A 120 17.49 -18.55 -34.38
C GLY A 120 18.88 -18.65 -35.01
N PRO A 121 19.35 -17.67 -35.79
CA PRO A 121 20.76 -17.64 -36.18
C PRO A 121 21.56 -17.74 -34.90
N THR A 122 22.52 -18.67 -34.87
CA THR A 122 23.44 -18.91 -33.76
C THR A 122 23.88 -17.56 -33.22
N LEU A 123 23.28 -17.10 -32.10
CA LEU A 123 23.80 -15.97 -31.37
C LEU A 123 25.14 -16.49 -30.87
N ARG A 124 26.20 -16.21 -31.63
CA ARG A 124 27.55 -16.20 -31.11
C ARG A 124 27.50 -15.21 -29.97
N LEU A 125 27.23 -15.71 -28.76
CA LEU A 125 27.57 -15.00 -27.55
C LEU A 125 29.02 -14.58 -27.77
N PRO A 126 29.35 -13.28 -27.73
CA PRO A 126 30.74 -12.88 -27.81
C PRO A 126 31.41 -13.69 -26.72
N ARG A 127 32.37 -14.55 -27.13
CA ARG A 127 33.25 -15.26 -26.22
C ARG A 127 33.69 -14.20 -25.25
N ARG A 128 33.19 -14.25 -24.01
CA ARG A 128 33.57 -13.32 -22.95
C ARG A 128 35.09 -13.38 -23.02
N ALA A 129 35.72 -12.32 -23.53
CA ALA A 129 37.16 -12.22 -23.44
C ALA A 129 37.43 -12.49 -21.96
N GLU A 130 38.33 -13.42 -21.68
CA GLU A 130 38.79 -13.63 -20.32
C GLU A 130 39.51 -12.34 -19.92
N GLU A 131 38.74 -11.34 -19.54
CA GLU A 131 39.19 -10.20 -18.78
C GLU A 131 39.58 -10.81 -17.43
N PRO A 132 40.88 -10.88 -17.10
CA PRO A 132 41.32 -11.48 -15.87
C PRO A 132 40.66 -10.75 -14.70
N ILE A 133 40.08 -11.53 -13.77
CA ILE A 133 39.51 -10.99 -12.53
C ILE A 133 40.61 -10.16 -11.86
N PRO A 134 40.40 -8.85 -11.61
CA PRO A 134 41.43 -8.02 -11.01
C PRO A 134 41.78 -8.59 -9.64
N ALA A 135 43.07 -8.77 -9.39
CA ALA A 135 43.57 -9.25 -8.11
C ALA A 135 43.10 -8.30 -7.00
N VAL A 136 42.37 -8.86 -6.03
CA VAL A 136 42.01 -8.16 -4.81
C VAL A 136 43.30 -7.82 -4.08
N THR A 137 43.63 -6.54 -4.03
CA THR A 137 44.73 -6.01 -3.24
C THR A 137 44.25 -5.98 -1.79
N LEU A 138 44.92 -6.78 -0.93
CA LEU A 138 44.73 -6.77 0.52
C LEU A 138 45.28 -5.50 1.15
#